data_AF-A0A2A9PAX6-F1
#
_entry.id   AF-A0A2A9PAX6-F1
#
_cell.length_a   1.000
_cell.length_b   1.000
_cell.length_c   1.000
_cell.angle_alpha   90.00
_cell.angle_beta   90.00
_cell.angle_gamma   90.00
#
_symmetry.space_group_name_H-M   'P 1'
#
loop_
_entity.id
_entity.type
_entity.pdbx_description
1 polymer ?
#
loop_
_entity_poly.entity_id
_entity_poly.type
_entity_poly.pdbx_seq_one_letter_code
_entity_poly.pdbx_strand_id
1 'polypeptide(L)'
;MPAPEALQRSGLSPSGLGPKEALGLINGTAPSTAVACLVLHDAQRLALLTQLLTSLAAEALGGNVEWALPFVHATRPHAGQVEAAANMRRFLSGSRLVVGLEAVRRRTGHGLWQDRYSTRTAPQWIGPYLEDLMLAQRQLETELNSTSDNPLVDSEAEVAGGSFGDVFSGGNFQATAVTSAMDKTRLALQMLGRIIFSQVTEIISPFTNNGLEANLNAGADDSFTMKGVDVNMAAYMAELAALAHPVSSHVMPAEMHNQGVNSLALLSARRTAEAADLVALMSACHMYVSCQAVELRAQHRRFMHLLRDGLLPDPTCHGALHGLGLAAAADVTRLADVLFPVLERAWYRENGSTWKHRVRHMTEAVTTPVASFLAAEKHECSVSQLASWQRRFDDVMAEAAAKCFHPGPPMPPAEVAAQLGSGTVRLYAWLRSRLGVPLHCGLDHDPLYNARRGLPTDGCKTIGSWISVVYESLRGGALMDMVLDGLETTREQGPRTGDEFERLCRELEKY
;
A
#
# COMPACT_ATOMS: atom_id res chain seq x y z
N MET A 1 -6.15 25.02 -33.25
CA MET A 1 -6.32 25.32 -34.68
C MET A 1 -7.81 25.43 -35.01
N PRO A 2 -8.22 26.27 -35.97
CA PRO A 2 -9.60 26.34 -36.45
C PRO A 2 -10.07 25.02 -37.10
N ALA A 3 -11.37 24.72 -37.03
CA ALA A 3 -11.94 23.48 -37.57
C ALA A 3 -11.63 23.20 -39.06
N PRO A 4 -11.68 24.19 -39.99
CA PRO A 4 -11.35 23.95 -41.39
C PRO A 4 -9.90 23.50 -41.61
N GLU A 5 -8.95 24.05 -40.84
CA GLU A 5 -7.55 23.67 -40.92
C GLU A 5 -7.33 22.23 -40.43
N ALA A 6 -8.05 21.83 -39.36
CA ALA A 6 -8.00 20.47 -38.83
C ALA A 6 -8.53 19.45 -39.84
N LEU A 7 -9.68 19.72 -40.47
CA LEU A 7 -10.24 18.85 -41.52
C LEU A 7 -9.27 18.69 -42.69
N GLN A 8 -8.70 19.79 -43.18
CA GLN A 8 -7.75 19.76 -44.29
C GLN A 8 -6.50 18.93 -43.95
N ARG A 9 -5.95 19.09 -42.74
CA ARG A 9 -4.80 18.30 -42.26
C ARG A 9 -5.11 16.81 -42.14
N SER A 10 -6.36 16.46 -41.84
CA SER A 10 -6.84 15.07 -41.77
C SER A 10 -7.29 14.50 -43.12
N GLY A 11 -7.13 15.24 -44.23
CA GLY A 11 -7.58 14.80 -45.56
C GLY A 11 -9.09 14.79 -45.74
N LEU A 12 -9.83 15.50 -44.88
CA LEU A 12 -11.29 15.61 -44.92
C LEU A 12 -11.71 16.96 -45.51
N SER A 13 -12.83 16.97 -46.23
CA SER A 13 -13.47 18.21 -46.71
C SER A 13 -14.68 18.56 -45.85
N PRO A 14 -14.96 19.86 -45.61
CA PRO A 14 -16.20 20.26 -44.96
C PRO A 14 -17.41 19.77 -45.77
N SER A 15 -18.29 18.99 -45.14
CA SER A 15 -19.61 18.66 -45.67
C SER A 15 -20.68 19.44 -44.91
N GLY A 16 -21.73 19.87 -45.60
CA GLY A 16 -22.95 20.34 -44.93
C GLY A 16 -23.63 19.19 -44.18
N LEU A 17 -24.56 19.52 -43.27
CA LEU A 17 -25.37 18.54 -42.55
C LEU A 17 -26.75 18.43 -43.20
N GLY A 18 -27.16 17.22 -43.54
CA GLY A 18 -28.50 16.90 -43.98
C GLY A 18 -29.53 16.88 -42.82
N PRO A 19 -30.81 16.61 -43.14
CA PRO A 19 -31.84 16.39 -42.12
C PRO A 19 -31.41 15.29 -41.15
N LYS A 20 -31.74 15.45 -39.87
CA LYS A 20 -31.39 14.53 -38.75
C LYS A 20 -29.90 14.42 -38.40
N GLU A 21 -28.96 14.65 -39.33
CA GLU A 21 -27.52 14.47 -39.09
C GLU A 21 -26.99 15.33 -37.93
N ALA A 22 -27.36 16.61 -37.88
CA ALA A 22 -26.97 17.50 -36.78
C ALA A 22 -27.45 16.99 -35.42
N LEU A 23 -28.68 16.47 -35.35
CA LEU A 23 -29.23 15.90 -34.14
C LEU A 23 -28.53 14.58 -33.79
N GLY A 24 -28.27 13.71 -34.77
CA GLY A 24 -27.54 12.45 -34.54
C GLY A 24 -26.10 12.65 -34.03
N LEU A 25 -25.47 13.79 -34.34
CA LEU A 25 -24.15 14.15 -33.81
C LEU A 25 -24.19 14.60 -32.34
N ILE A 26 -25.25 15.29 -31.92
CA ILE A 26 -25.31 15.92 -30.58
C ILE A 26 -26.21 15.17 -29.59
N ASN A 27 -27.12 14.35 -30.07
CA ASN A 27 -28.14 13.69 -29.27
C ASN A 27 -27.65 12.31 -28.84
N GLY A 28 -27.01 12.26 -27.68
CA GLY A 28 -26.49 11.02 -27.13
C GLY A 28 -25.66 11.20 -25.88
N THR A 29 -25.12 10.08 -25.40
CA THR A 29 -24.44 9.99 -24.10
C THR A 29 -22.92 9.87 -24.22
N ALA A 30 -22.39 9.91 -25.45
CA ALA A 30 -21.00 9.61 -25.76
C ALA A 30 -19.97 10.37 -24.90
N PRO A 31 -20.07 11.71 -24.66
CA PRO A 31 -19.10 12.40 -23.81
C PRO A 31 -19.09 11.88 -22.36
N SER A 32 -20.26 11.64 -21.77
CA SER A 32 -20.36 11.09 -20.41
C SER A 32 -19.85 9.65 -20.33
N THR A 33 -20.24 8.81 -21.30
CA THR A 33 -19.85 7.40 -21.34
C THR A 33 -18.35 7.25 -21.56
N ALA A 34 -17.74 8.06 -22.42
CA ALA A 34 -16.29 8.06 -22.66
C ALA A 34 -15.49 8.36 -21.38
N VAL A 35 -15.82 9.44 -20.68
CA VAL A 35 -15.15 9.78 -19.41
C VAL A 35 -15.40 8.70 -18.36
N ALA A 36 -16.64 8.20 -18.26
CA ALA A 36 -16.98 7.16 -17.30
C ALA A 36 -16.17 5.87 -17.50
N CYS A 37 -15.93 5.45 -18.75
CA CYS A 37 -15.16 4.25 -19.06
C CYS A 37 -13.69 4.40 -18.66
N LEU A 38 -13.07 5.55 -18.96
CA LEU A 38 -11.68 5.83 -18.57
C LEU A 38 -11.53 5.83 -17.04
N VAL A 39 -12.47 6.48 -16.35
CA VAL A 39 -12.44 6.55 -14.88
C VAL A 39 -12.69 5.19 -14.24
N LEU A 40 -13.61 4.38 -14.79
CA LEU A 40 -13.85 3.03 -14.30
C LEU A 40 -12.62 2.15 -14.45
N HIS A 41 -11.94 2.23 -15.60
CA HIS A 41 -10.68 1.52 -15.84
C HIS A 41 -9.62 1.88 -14.77
N ASP A 42 -9.44 3.17 -14.49
CA ASP A 42 -8.54 3.64 -13.44
C ASP A 42 -8.96 3.14 -12.05
N ALA A 43 -10.26 3.17 -11.74
CA ALA A 43 -10.80 2.71 -10.46
C ALA A 43 -10.57 1.20 -10.23
N GLN A 44 -10.72 0.38 -11.27
CA GLN A 44 -10.46 -1.06 -11.20
C GLN A 44 -8.96 -1.35 -10.95
N ARG A 45 -8.05 -0.62 -11.60
CA ARG A 45 -6.61 -0.72 -11.34
C ARG A 45 -6.27 -0.32 -9.90
N LEU A 46 -6.85 0.77 -9.40
CA LEU A 46 -6.68 1.21 -8.01
C LEU A 46 -7.26 0.21 -7.00
N ALA A 47 -8.36 -0.47 -7.32
CA ALA A 47 -8.93 -1.52 -6.48
C ALA A 47 -7.98 -2.72 -6.35
N LEU A 48 -7.32 -3.12 -7.43
CA LEU A 48 -6.29 -4.15 -7.39
C LEU A 48 -5.05 -3.70 -6.62
N LEU A 49 -4.56 -2.48 -6.89
CA LEU A 49 -3.42 -1.91 -6.18
C LEU A 49 -3.68 -1.82 -4.67
N THR A 50 -4.90 -1.48 -4.26
CA THR A 50 -5.28 -1.43 -2.84
C THR A 50 -5.10 -2.79 -2.16
N GLN A 51 -5.35 -3.89 -2.86
CA GLN A 51 -5.12 -5.25 -2.34
C GLN A 51 -3.62 -5.56 -2.18
N LEU A 52 -2.80 -5.14 -3.14
CA LEU A 52 -1.35 -5.27 -3.07
C LEU A 52 -0.75 -4.40 -1.95
N LEU A 53 -1.18 -3.15 -1.83
CA LEU A 53 -0.79 -2.23 -0.76
C LEU A 53 -1.19 -2.75 0.61
N THR A 54 -2.39 -3.32 0.74
CA THR A 54 -2.83 -4.01 1.98
C THR A 54 -1.89 -5.15 2.36
N SER A 55 -1.42 -5.91 1.37
CA SER A 55 -0.47 -7.00 1.59
C SER A 55 0.88 -6.47 2.08
N LEU A 56 1.40 -5.41 1.45
CA LEU A 56 2.64 -4.76 1.89
C LEU A 56 2.50 -4.12 3.28
N ALA A 57 1.33 -3.56 3.62
CA ALA A 57 1.03 -3.06 4.96
C ALA A 57 1.05 -4.18 6.02
N ALA A 58 0.51 -5.36 5.70
CA ALA A 58 0.58 -6.51 6.60
C ALA A 58 2.03 -6.94 6.88
N GLU A 59 2.91 -6.92 5.87
CA GLU A 59 4.34 -7.18 6.04
C GLU A 59 5.05 -6.10 6.86
N ALA A 60 4.75 -4.81 6.60
CA ALA A 60 5.27 -3.69 7.38
C ALA A 60 4.91 -3.81 8.88
N LEU A 61 3.68 -4.23 9.16
CA LEU A 61 3.16 -4.42 10.52
C LEU A 61 3.61 -5.75 11.17
N GLY A 62 4.20 -6.67 10.41
CA GLY A 62 4.53 -8.02 10.88
C GLY A 62 3.29 -8.83 11.29
N GLY A 63 2.21 -8.71 10.52
CA GLY A 63 0.88 -9.20 10.87
C GLY A 63 0.72 -10.73 10.84
N ASN A 64 -0.37 -11.20 11.46
CA ASN A 64 -0.88 -12.55 11.33
C ASN A 64 -1.96 -12.62 10.24
N VAL A 65 -1.58 -13.15 9.08
CA VAL A 65 -2.40 -13.15 7.86
C VAL A 65 -3.21 -14.42 7.66
N GLU A 66 -3.52 -15.16 8.73
CA GLU A 66 -4.52 -16.25 8.72
C GLU A 66 -5.87 -15.80 8.16
N TRP A 67 -6.15 -14.49 8.19
CA TRP A 67 -7.36 -13.90 7.61
C TRP A 67 -7.44 -14.01 6.09
N ALA A 68 -6.36 -14.35 5.38
CA ALA A 68 -6.36 -14.58 3.94
C ALA A 68 -6.61 -16.06 3.57
N LEU A 69 -6.81 -16.95 4.55
CA LEU A 69 -6.96 -18.38 4.30
C LEU A 69 -8.30 -18.71 3.60
N PRO A 70 -8.30 -19.60 2.58
CA PRO A 70 -9.50 -19.90 1.80
C PRO A 70 -10.72 -20.33 2.61
N PHE A 71 -10.53 -21.05 3.72
CA PHE A 71 -11.62 -21.49 4.59
C PHE A 71 -12.49 -20.33 5.13
N VAL A 72 -11.87 -19.22 5.50
CA VAL A 72 -12.57 -18.04 6.03
C VAL A 72 -13.56 -17.51 4.99
N HIS A 73 -13.13 -17.42 3.74
CA HIS A 73 -13.91 -16.83 2.65
C HIS A 73 -14.86 -17.84 2.00
N ALA A 74 -14.55 -19.14 2.02
CA ALA A 74 -15.49 -20.19 1.64
C ALA A 74 -16.70 -20.27 2.59
N THR A 75 -16.52 -19.90 3.87
CA THR A 75 -17.61 -19.88 4.86
C THR A 75 -18.58 -18.71 4.66
N ARG A 76 -18.12 -17.62 4.03
CA ARG A 76 -18.95 -16.46 3.65
C ARG A 76 -18.57 -16.00 2.22
N PRO A 77 -19.06 -16.68 1.18
CA PRO A 77 -18.49 -16.63 -0.17
C PRO A 77 -19.06 -15.50 -1.03
N HIS A 78 -18.97 -14.25 -0.57
CA HIS A 78 -19.16 -13.09 -1.47
C HIS A 78 -18.03 -13.10 -2.51
N ALA A 79 -18.37 -12.94 -3.78
CA ALA A 79 -17.44 -13.16 -4.89
C ALA A 79 -16.23 -12.24 -4.79
N GLY A 80 -16.45 -10.94 -4.57
CA GLY A 80 -15.35 -9.98 -4.43
C GLY A 80 -14.51 -10.22 -3.18
N GLN A 81 -15.12 -10.72 -2.09
CA GLN A 81 -14.37 -11.06 -0.87
C GLN A 81 -13.43 -12.24 -1.09
N VAL A 82 -13.92 -13.29 -1.78
CA VAL A 82 -13.12 -14.47 -2.12
C VAL A 82 -11.98 -14.09 -3.05
N GLU A 83 -12.25 -13.28 -4.07
CA GLU A 83 -11.25 -12.77 -5.00
C GLU A 83 -10.16 -11.94 -4.29
N ALA A 84 -10.56 -10.94 -3.50
CA ALA A 84 -9.63 -10.08 -2.78
C ALA A 84 -8.70 -10.87 -1.85
N ALA A 85 -9.26 -11.85 -1.13
CA ALA A 85 -8.48 -12.73 -0.28
C ALA A 85 -7.49 -13.61 -1.06
N ALA A 86 -7.92 -14.17 -2.19
CA ALA A 86 -7.07 -15.00 -3.04
C ALA A 86 -5.89 -14.20 -3.59
N ASN A 87 -6.13 -12.97 -4.05
CA ASN A 87 -5.10 -12.06 -4.54
C ASN A 87 -4.10 -11.69 -3.42
N MET A 88 -4.58 -11.24 -2.25
CA MET A 88 -3.72 -10.89 -1.12
C MET A 88 -2.89 -12.09 -0.65
N ARG A 89 -3.51 -13.28 -0.55
CA ARG A 89 -2.79 -14.52 -0.21
C ARG A 89 -1.66 -14.80 -1.20
N ARG A 90 -1.93 -14.61 -2.50
CA ARG A 90 -0.91 -14.78 -3.54
C ARG A 90 0.20 -13.76 -3.42
N PHE A 91 -0.11 -12.49 -3.20
CA PHE A 91 0.89 -11.43 -3.04
C PHE A 91 1.83 -11.67 -1.86
N LEU A 92 1.29 -12.22 -0.76
CA LEU A 92 2.03 -12.54 0.45
C LEU A 92 2.82 -13.86 0.37
N SER A 93 2.65 -14.65 -0.71
CA SER A 93 3.28 -15.96 -0.84
C SER A 93 4.80 -15.88 -0.68
N GLY A 94 5.33 -16.71 0.22
CA GLY A 94 6.76 -16.75 0.53
C GLY A 94 7.28 -15.61 1.41
N SER A 95 6.42 -14.71 1.91
CA SER A 95 6.83 -13.68 2.86
C SER A 95 7.42 -14.29 4.13
N ARG A 96 8.51 -13.70 4.61
CA ARG A 96 9.10 -14.00 5.92
C ARG A 96 8.70 -12.98 6.97
N LEU A 97 8.08 -11.87 6.58
CA LEU A 97 7.69 -10.77 7.47
C LEU A 97 6.34 -11.01 8.15
N VAL A 98 5.45 -11.80 7.56
CA VAL A 98 4.16 -12.21 8.16
C VAL A 98 4.17 -13.67 8.61
N VAL A 99 3.16 -14.05 9.39
CA VAL A 99 2.88 -15.43 9.79
C VAL A 99 1.44 -15.81 9.41
N GLY A 100 1.11 -17.12 9.40
CA GLY A 100 -0.29 -17.56 9.23
C GLY A 100 -0.74 -17.97 7.83
N LEU A 101 0.10 -17.81 6.80
CA LEU A 101 -0.23 -18.26 5.42
C LEU A 101 -0.16 -19.79 5.23
N GLU A 102 0.73 -20.44 5.98
CA GLU A 102 1.02 -21.88 5.88
C GLU A 102 0.67 -22.58 7.21
N ALA A 103 1.66 -23.20 7.87
CA ALA A 103 1.42 -24.07 9.02
C ALA A 103 1.64 -23.38 10.38
N VAL A 104 2.59 -22.45 10.49
CA VAL A 104 2.90 -21.79 11.76
C VAL A 104 1.90 -20.67 12.03
N ARG A 105 0.95 -20.98 12.90
CA ARG A 105 -0.04 -20.04 13.42
C ARG A 105 0.46 -19.49 14.74
N ARG A 106 0.55 -18.16 14.85
CA ARG A 106 0.92 -17.52 16.12
C ARG A 106 -0.27 -17.61 17.08
N ARG A 107 -0.29 -18.66 17.89
CA ARG A 107 -1.30 -18.93 18.93
C ARG A 107 -0.77 -18.70 20.35
N THR A 108 0.41 -18.11 20.50
CA THR A 108 1.01 -17.78 21.79
C THR A 108 1.93 -16.58 21.61
N GLY A 109 2.17 -15.83 22.69
CA GLY A 109 3.10 -14.70 22.70
C GLY A 109 2.47 -13.38 23.15
N HIS A 110 3.28 -12.33 23.15
CA HIS A 110 2.90 -10.98 23.58
C HIS A 110 2.46 -10.12 22.39
N GLY A 111 1.59 -9.13 22.62
CA GLY A 111 0.99 -8.29 21.58
C GLY A 111 -0.48 -8.61 21.32
N LEU A 112 -1.06 -8.01 20.28
CA LEU A 112 -2.43 -8.31 19.89
C LEU A 112 -2.53 -9.76 19.36
N TRP A 113 -3.55 -10.48 19.82
CA TRP A 113 -3.85 -11.82 19.29
C TRP A 113 -4.36 -11.77 17.86
N GLN A 114 -4.98 -10.67 17.48
CA GLN A 114 -5.53 -10.44 16.16
C GLN A 114 -5.08 -9.07 15.66
N ASP A 115 -4.70 -9.00 14.39
CA ASP A 115 -4.42 -7.72 13.73
C ASP A 115 -5.66 -6.81 13.77
N ARG A 116 -5.46 -5.50 13.62
CA ARG A 116 -6.56 -4.54 13.53
C ARG A 116 -7.33 -4.72 12.22
N TYR A 117 -8.50 -4.10 12.15
CA TYR A 117 -9.43 -4.31 11.03
C TYR A 117 -8.89 -3.78 9.70
N SER A 118 -8.06 -2.75 9.73
CA SER A 118 -7.41 -2.12 8.58
C SER A 118 -6.69 -3.13 7.67
N THR A 119 -6.15 -4.23 8.23
CA THR A 119 -5.57 -5.35 7.47
C THR A 119 -6.47 -6.58 7.54
N ARG A 120 -6.88 -7.00 8.73
CA ARG A 120 -7.57 -8.28 8.94
C ARG A 120 -8.92 -8.41 8.24
N THR A 121 -9.66 -7.31 8.12
CA THR A 121 -10.98 -7.33 7.45
C THR A 121 -10.90 -6.80 6.03
N ALA A 122 -9.70 -6.63 5.46
CA ALA A 122 -9.54 -6.02 4.15
C ALA A 122 -10.25 -6.78 3.01
N PRO A 123 -10.25 -8.13 2.95
CA PRO A 123 -11.04 -8.83 1.95
C PRO A 123 -12.56 -8.55 2.07
N GLN A 124 -13.07 -8.51 3.30
CA GLN A 124 -14.49 -8.24 3.59
C GLN A 124 -14.86 -6.78 3.28
N TRP A 125 -13.91 -5.86 3.44
CA TRP A 125 -14.09 -4.44 3.14
C TRP A 125 -14.05 -4.16 1.64
N ILE A 126 -13.05 -4.68 0.93
CA ILE A 126 -12.83 -4.42 -0.49
C ILE A 126 -13.83 -5.19 -1.36
N GLY A 127 -14.21 -6.40 -0.96
CA GLY A 127 -14.99 -7.33 -1.77
C GLY A 127 -16.30 -6.75 -2.35
N PRO A 128 -17.21 -6.17 -1.54
CA PRO A 128 -18.43 -5.57 -2.06
C PRO A 128 -18.19 -4.49 -3.12
N TYR A 129 -17.09 -3.73 -3.00
CA TYR A 129 -16.76 -2.68 -3.95
C TYR A 129 -16.18 -3.22 -5.27
N LEU A 130 -15.57 -4.41 -5.26
CA LEU A 130 -15.25 -5.11 -6.52
C LEU A 130 -16.53 -5.50 -7.26
N GLU A 131 -17.53 -5.99 -6.53
CA GLU A 131 -18.83 -6.36 -7.11
C GLU A 131 -19.57 -5.14 -7.69
N ASP A 132 -19.51 -4.00 -7.02
CA ASP A 132 -20.04 -2.72 -7.52
C ASP A 132 -19.32 -2.24 -8.79
N LEU A 133 -17.99 -2.33 -8.85
CA LEU A 133 -17.21 -1.97 -10.04
C LEU A 133 -17.53 -2.89 -11.23
N MET A 134 -17.75 -4.18 -11.00
CA MET A 134 -18.20 -5.11 -12.05
C MET A 134 -19.62 -4.81 -12.54
N LEU A 135 -20.51 -4.36 -11.65
CA LEU A 135 -21.83 -3.90 -12.06
C LEU A 135 -21.74 -2.61 -12.88
N ALA A 136 -20.93 -1.64 -12.45
CA ALA A 136 -20.67 -0.41 -13.19
C ALA A 136 -20.11 -0.71 -14.60
N GLN A 137 -19.19 -1.67 -14.72
CA GLN A 137 -18.65 -2.11 -16.02
C GLN A 137 -19.75 -2.58 -16.95
N ARG A 138 -20.61 -3.51 -16.50
CA ARG A 138 -21.71 -4.03 -17.32
C ARG A 138 -22.68 -2.92 -17.79
N GLN A 139 -22.93 -1.94 -16.94
CA GLN A 139 -23.77 -0.78 -17.29
C GLN A 139 -23.12 0.06 -18.40
N LEU A 140 -21.82 0.36 -18.27
CA LEU A 140 -21.10 1.15 -19.26
C LEU A 140 -20.84 0.39 -20.57
N GLU A 141 -20.58 -0.92 -20.53
CA GLU A 141 -20.46 -1.77 -21.72
C GLU A 141 -21.76 -1.76 -22.53
N THR A 142 -22.91 -1.82 -21.86
CA THR A 142 -24.21 -1.72 -22.54
C THR A 142 -24.38 -0.35 -23.18
N GLU A 143 -24.09 0.72 -22.44
CA GLU A 143 -24.21 2.11 -22.93
C GLU A 143 -23.30 2.38 -24.13
N LEU A 144 -22.04 1.92 -24.08
CA LEU A 144 -21.07 2.04 -25.17
C LEU A 144 -21.54 1.39 -26.47
N ASN A 145 -22.35 0.32 -26.36
CA ASN A 145 -22.83 -0.46 -27.49
C ASN A 145 -24.32 -0.19 -27.80
N SER A 146 -24.86 0.94 -27.33
CA SER A 146 -26.26 1.33 -27.52
C SER A 146 -26.41 2.48 -28.53
N THR A 147 -27.56 2.54 -29.21
CA THR A 147 -27.97 3.75 -29.93
C THR A 147 -28.66 4.70 -28.95
N SER A 148 -27.94 5.72 -28.48
CA SER A 148 -28.43 6.74 -27.54
C SER A 148 -29.20 7.91 -28.20
N ASP A 149 -29.55 7.77 -29.48
CA ASP A 149 -30.10 8.84 -30.31
C ASP A 149 -31.64 8.91 -30.23
N ASN A 150 -32.21 10.01 -30.71
CA ASN A 150 -33.64 10.19 -30.91
C ASN A 150 -33.93 11.21 -32.04
N PRO A 151 -34.96 10.99 -32.88
CA PRO A 151 -35.71 9.74 -33.01
C PRO A 151 -34.87 8.62 -33.64
N LEU A 152 -35.26 7.37 -33.39
CA LEU A 152 -34.68 6.19 -34.02
C LEU A 152 -35.36 5.94 -35.36
N VAL A 153 -34.59 5.50 -36.34
CA VAL A 153 -35.08 5.13 -37.66
C VAL A 153 -34.96 3.62 -37.79
N ASP A 154 -36.08 2.93 -37.92
CA ASP A 154 -36.12 1.51 -38.27
C ASP A 154 -36.50 1.41 -39.74
N SER A 155 -35.52 1.18 -40.60
CA SER A 155 -35.73 1.05 -42.04
C SER A 155 -36.46 -0.23 -42.45
N GLU A 156 -36.53 -1.23 -41.56
CA GLU A 156 -37.13 -2.53 -41.83
C GLU A 156 -38.55 -2.66 -41.27
N ALA A 157 -38.97 -1.73 -40.41
CA ALA A 157 -40.32 -1.69 -39.87
C ALA A 157 -41.37 -1.66 -40.99
N GLU A 158 -42.26 -2.66 -41.01
CA GLU A 158 -43.42 -2.68 -41.88
C GLU A 158 -44.48 -1.71 -41.35
N VAL A 159 -44.86 -0.72 -42.16
CA VAL A 159 -45.84 0.29 -41.79
C VAL A 159 -47.17 -0.03 -42.47
N ALA A 160 -48.27 0.33 -41.80
CA ALA A 160 -49.62 0.15 -42.33
C ALA A 160 -49.74 0.73 -43.75
N GLY A 161 -50.06 -0.14 -44.72
CA GLY A 161 -50.12 0.23 -46.15
C GLY A 161 -49.04 -0.41 -47.03
N GLY A 162 -48.16 -1.26 -46.48
CA GLY A 162 -47.19 -2.06 -47.24
C GLY A 162 -45.90 -1.30 -47.61
N SER A 163 -45.64 -0.16 -46.98
CA SER A 163 -44.36 0.55 -47.04
C SER A 163 -43.42 0.10 -45.91
N PHE A 164 -42.11 0.19 -46.14
CA PHE A 164 -41.08 -0.08 -45.14
C PHE A 164 -40.44 1.22 -44.65
N GLY A 165 -40.05 1.24 -43.37
CA GLY A 165 -39.40 2.36 -42.73
C GLY A 165 -40.32 3.15 -41.80
N ASP A 166 -40.00 3.19 -40.51
CA ASP A 166 -40.71 3.99 -39.51
C ASP A 166 -39.74 4.78 -38.60
N VAL A 167 -40.26 5.80 -37.93
CA VAL A 167 -39.50 6.72 -37.07
C VAL A 167 -40.07 6.69 -35.66
N PHE A 168 -39.29 6.18 -34.71
CA PHE A 168 -39.70 6.00 -33.32
C PHE A 168 -39.12 7.11 -32.43
N SER A 169 -40.01 7.84 -31.75
CA SER A 169 -39.61 8.82 -30.73
C SER A 169 -39.51 8.14 -29.37
N GLY A 170 -38.37 8.33 -28.69
CA GLY A 170 -38.05 7.74 -27.40
C GLY A 170 -37.10 8.61 -26.57
N GLY A 171 -36.48 8.00 -25.56
CA GLY A 171 -35.66 8.69 -24.56
C GLY A 171 -34.24 8.15 -24.41
N ASN A 172 -33.67 7.50 -25.43
CA ASN A 172 -32.37 6.81 -25.33
C ASN A 172 -31.17 7.75 -25.05
N PHE A 173 -31.34 9.07 -25.19
CA PHE A 173 -30.36 10.08 -24.77
C PHE A 173 -30.26 10.23 -23.23
N GLN A 174 -31.12 9.57 -22.46
CA GLN A 174 -31.13 9.63 -21.00
C GLN A 174 -30.05 8.74 -20.37
N ALA A 175 -28.91 9.32 -20.00
CA ALA A 175 -27.73 8.61 -19.50
C ALA A 175 -27.78 8.18 -18.01
N THR A 176 -28.95 7.88 -17.43
CA THR A 176 -29.06 7.56 -15.99
C THR A 176 -28.25 6.32 -15.59
N ALA A 177 -28.07 5.36 -16.50
CA ALA A 177 -27.22 4.19 -16.29
C ALA A 177 -25.75 4.59 -16.03
N VAL A 178 -25.24 5.58 -16.76
CA VAL A 178 -23.88 6.12 -16.57
C VAL A 178 -23.75 6.79 -15.20
N THR A 179 -24.73 7.59 -14.78
CA THR A 179 -24.74 8.19 -13.43
C THR A 179 -24.74 7.12 -12.35
N SER A 180 -25.56 6.07 -12.51
CA SER A 180 -25.63 4.95 -11.60
C SER A 180 -24.28 4.21 -11.50
N ALA A 181 -23.58 4.03 -12.62
CA ALA A 181 -22.24 3.42 -12.65
C ALA A 181 -21.20 4.30 -11.94
N MET A 182 -21.24 5.61 -12.20
CA MET A 182 -20.28 6.57 -11.63
C MET A 182 -20.47 6.83 -10.14
N ASP A 183 -21.70 6.85 -9.64
CA ASP A 183 -21.96 7.00 -8.20
C ASP A 183 -21.49 5.75 -7.42
N LYS A 184 -21.69 4.53 -7.95
CA LYS A 184 -21.12 3.30 -7.37
C LYS A 184 -19.59 3.32 -7.38
N THR A 185 -19.00 3.67 -8.53
CA THR A 185 -17.54 3.75 -8.69
C THR A 185 -16.92 4.74 -7.72
N ARG A 186 -17.58 5.89 -7.49
CA ARG A 186 -17.09 6.92 -6.56
C ARG A 186 -17.18 6.48 -5.10
N LEU A 187 -18.25 5.78 -4.72
CA LEU A 187 -18.35 5.18 -3.40
C LEU A 187 -17.28 4.10 -3.19
N ALA A 188 -17.04 3.24 -4.19
CA ALA A 188 -15.96 2.26 -4.16
C ALA A 188 -14.59 2.92 -3.94
N LEU A 189 -14.26 3.97 -4.72
CA LEU A 189 -13.02 4.74 -4.54
C LEU A 189 -12.90 5.33 -3.14
N GLN A 190 -13.97 5.92 -2.60
CA GLN A 190 -13.93 6.48 -1.25
C GLN A 190 -13.69 5.43 -0.17
N MET A 191 -14.23 4.22 -0.34
CA MET A 191 -14.03 3.11 0.59
C MET A 191 -12.65 2.48 0.45
N LEU A 192 -12.08 2.40 -0.77
CA LEU A 192 -10.68 2.05 -0.99
C LEU A 192 -9.74 3.07 -0.34
N GLY A 193 -9.99 4.37 -0.52
CA GLY A 193 -9.24 5.44 0.15
C GLY A 193 -9.31 5.33 1.68
N ARG A 194 -10.47 4.95 2.24
CA ARG A 194 -10.65 4.77 3.69
C ARG A 194 -9.76 3.68 4.27
N ILE A 195 -9.61 2.54 3.59
CA ILE A 195 -8.74 1.47 4.08
C ILE A 195 -7.26 1.82 3.91
N ILE A 196 -6.88 2.47 2.80
CA ILE A 196 -5.52 2.98 2.57
C ILE A 196 -5.13 3.97 3.68
N PHE A 197 -6.00 4.95 3.97
CA PHE A 197 -5.78 5.92 5.05
C PHE A 197 -5.57 5.23 6.40
N SER A 198 -6.46 4.30 6.76
CA SER A 198 -6.37 3.60 8.05
C SER A 198 -5.07 2.80 8.20
N GLN A 199 -4.60 2.16 7.12
CA GLN A 199 -3.37 1.39 7.13
C GLN A 199 -2.14 2.29 7.27
N VAL A 200 -2.08 3.41 6.54
CA VAL A 200 -0.95 4.35 6.62
C VAL A 200 -0.84 4.95 8.02
N THR A 201 -1.94 5.43 8.61
CA THR A 201 -1.93 5.95 9.97
C THR A 201 -1.51 4.89 10.99
N GLU A 202 -1.93 3.63 10.79
CA GLU A 202 -1.53 2.52 11.66
C GLU A 202 -0.04 2.20 11.59
N ILE A 203 0.57 2.27 10.40
CA ILE A 203 2.01 2.05 10.20
C ILE A 203 2.85 3.19 10.80
N ILE A 204 2.41 4.44 10.66
CA ILE A 204 3.14 5.62 11.13
C ILE A 204 3.16 5.72 12.66
N SER A 205 2.09 5.26 13.32
CA SER A 205 1.93 5.43 14.77
C SER A 205 2.65 4.34 15.58
N PRO A 206 3.53 4.72 16.53
CA PRO A 206 4.26 3.75 17.37
C PRO A 206 3.33 2.93 18.26
N PHE A 207 2.12 3.43 18.57
CA PHE A 207 1.13 2.71 19.38
C PHE A 207 0.47 1.54 18.63
N THR A 208 0.55 1.56 17.29
CA THR A 208 -0.19 0.60 16.46
C THR A 208 0.70 -0.20 15.52
N ASN A 209 1.91 0.28 15.23
CA ASN A 209 2.81 -0.29 14.22
C ASN A 209 3.67 -1.48 14.66
N ASN A 210 3.39 -2.07 15.84
CA ASN A 210 4.10 -3.23 16.37
C ASN A 210 5.62 -3.02 16.53
N GLY A 211 6.06 -1.86 17.03
CA GLY A 211 7.44 -1.67 17.51
C GLY A 211 8.39 -0.95 16.54
N LEU A 212 7.89 -0.42 15.42
CA LEU A 212 8.65 0.50 14.56
C LEU A 212 8.70 1.89 15.16
N GLU A 213 9.70 2.66 14.75
CA GLU A 213 9.92 4.04 15.19
C GLU A 213 8.71 4.94 14.90
N ALA A 214 8.49 5.90 15.80
CA ALA A 214 7.48 6.93 15.61
C ALA A 214 7.70 7.69 14.29
N ASN A 215 6.65 7.81 13.47
CA ASN A 215 6.70 8.42 12.15
C ASN A 215 7.66 7.75 11.15
N LEU A 216 8.07 6.50 11.42
CA LEU A 216 9.07 5.76 10.63
C LEU A 216 10.40 6.50 10.47
N ASN A 217 10.80 7.23 11.52
CA ASN A 217 12.06 7.93 11.53
C ASN A 217 13.23 6.94 11.71
N ALA A 218 13.96 6.68 10.62
CA ALA A 218 15.16 5.86 10.66
C ALA A 218 16.34 6.57 11.34
N GLY A 219 16.30 7.90 11.47
CA GLY A 219 17.43 8.76 11.84
C GLY A 219 17.38 9.31 13.27
N ALA A 220 17.92 10.51 13.44
CA ALA A 220 18.10 11.18 14.73
C ALA A 220 16.81 11.80 15.31
N ASP A 221 16.87 12.21 16.58
CA ASP A 221 15.73 12.74 17.36
C ASP A 221 15.12 14.06 16.79
N ASP A 222 15.77 14.68 15.81
CA ASP A 222 15.37 15.94 15.16
C ASP A 222 14.60 15.77 13.84
N SER A 223 14.30 14.53 13.43
CA SER A 223 13.53 14.22 12.22
C SER A 223 12.09 13.78 12.53
N PHE A 224 11.14 14.30 11.74
CA PHE A 224 9.72 13.94 11.83
C PHE A 224 9.21 13.08 10.66
N THR A 225 10.09 12.75 9.70
CA THR A 225 9.87 11.85 8.54
C THR A 225 8.43 11.86 8.00
N MET A 226 7.55 10.94 8.42
CA MET A 226 6.21 10.78 7.85
C MET A 226 5.13 11.71 8.41
N LYS A 227 5.43 12.64 9.32
CA LYS A 227 4.42 13.53 9.92
C LYS A 227 3.66 14.34 8.87
N GLY A 228 4.35 14.89 7.87
CA GLY A 228 3.71 15.62 6.77
C GLY A 228 2.85 14.71 5.88
N VAL A 229 3.28 13.46 5.68
CA VAL A 229 2.51 12.47 4.92
C VAL A 229 1.21 12.13 5.64
N ASP A 230 1.22 11.93 6.96
CA ASP A 230 0.01 11.65 7.76
C ASP A 230 -1.02 12.80 7.67
N VAL A 231 -0.55 14.05 7.72
CA VAL A 231 -1.41 15.23 7.52
C VAL A 231 -2.02 15.25 6.11
N ASN A 232 -1.22 15.00 5.07
CA ASN A 232 -1.71 14.95 3.70
C ASN A 232 -2.73 13.83 3.51
N MET A 233 -2.48 12.65 4.08
CA MET A 233 -3.40 11.52 4.03
C MET A 233 -4.76 11.87 4.66
N ALA A 234 -4.78 12.62 5.76
CA ALA A 234 -6.00 13.10 6.38
C ALA A 234 -6.75 14.11 5.49
N ALA A 235 -6.02 15.03 4.85
CA ALA A 235 -6.61 15.99 3.92
C ALA A 235 -7.22 15.29 2.69
N TYR A 236 -6.49 14.37 2.06
CA TYR A 236 -6.98 13.59 0.92
C TYR A 236 -8.22 12.78 1.27
N MET A 237 -8.23 12.12 2.43
CA MET A 237 -9.39 11.36 2.89
C MET A 237 -10.61 12.26 3.15
N ALA A 238 -10.41 13.45 3.73
CA ALA A 238 -11.50 14.39 3.99
C ALA A 238 -12.12 14.90 2.68
N GLU A 239 -11.30 15.25 1.70
CA GLU A 239 -11.75 15.69 0.38
C GLU A 239 -12.46 14.56 -0.39
N LEU A 240 -11.89 13.34 -0.36
CA LEU A 240 -12.49 12.16 -0.96
C LEU A 240 -13.86 11.82 -0.34
N ALA A 241 -13.99 11.97 0.98
CA ALA A 241 -15.26 11.80 1.66
C ALA A 241 -16.30 12.87 1.24
N ALA A 242 -15.89 14.11 1.03
CA ALA A 242 -16.76 15.16 0.52
C ALA A 242 -17.24 14.87 -0.91
N LEU A 243 -16.38 14.31 -1.77
CA LEU A 243 -16.72 13.94 -3.15
C LEU A 243 -17.67 12.74 -3.25
N ALA A 244 -17.75 11.88 -2.24
CA ALA A 244 -18.52 10.64 -2.28
C ALA A 244 -20.04 10.82 -2.31
N HIS A 245 -20.55 12.04 -2.08
CA HIS A 245 -21.98 12.31 -2.19
C HIS A 245 -22.49 12.02 -3.62
N PRO A 246 -23.65 11.35 -3.77
CA PRO A 246 -24.21 11.03 -5.07
C PRO A 246 -24.59 12.32 -5.81
N VAL A 247 -24.27 12.39 -7.10
CA VAL A 247 -24.68 13.53 -7.93
C VAL A 247 -26.15 13.40 -8.30
N SER A 248 -26.66 12.17 -8.37
CA SER A 248 -28.04 11.87 -8.77
C SER A 248 -29.12 12.52 -7.88
N SER A 249 -28.81 12.86 -6.62
CA SER A 249 -29.76 13.54 -5.73
C SER A 249 -29.97 15.03 -6.05
N HIS A 250 -29.20 15.58 -7.00
CA HIS A 250 -29.20 17.00 -7.34
C HIS A 250 -29.85 17.31 -8.70
N VAL A 251 -30.65 16.37 -9.24
CA VAL A 251 -31.38 16.58 -10.49
C VAL A 251 -32.38 17.73 -10.32
N MET A 252 -32.30 18.71 -11.22
CA MET A 252 -33.19 19.87 -11.27
C MET A 252 -33.92 19.88 -12.61
N PRO A 253 -35.19 20.33 -12.67
CA PRO A 253 -35.87 20.50 -13.94
C PRO A 253 -35.15 21.55 -14.79
N ALA A 254 -34.97 21.26 -16.07
CA ALA A 254 -34.33 22.14 -17.04
C ALA A 254 -35.20 22.31 -18.28
N GLU A 255 -34.81 23.24 -19.15
CA GLU A 255 -35.40 23.44 -20.48
C GLU A 255 -36.94 23.57 -20.41
N MET A 256 -37.42 24.62 -19.73
CA MET A 256 -38.85 24.90 -19.56
C MET A 256 -39.68 23.72 -19.01
N HIS A 257 -39.07 22.88 -18.15
CA HIS A 257 -39.62 21.64 -17.59
C HIS A 257 -39.81 20.47 -18.57
N ASN A 258 -39.41 20.61 -19.84
CA ASN A 258 -39.34 19.48 -20.76
C ASN A 258 -38.33 18.43 -20.25
N GLN A 259 -37.17 18.88 -19.76
CA GLN A 259 -36.22 18.03 -19.03
C GLN A 259 -36.54 18.03 -17.54
N GLY A 260 -37.74 17.58 -17.18
CA GLY A 260 -38.17 17.45 -15.77
C GLY A 260 -37.29 16.50 -14.96
N VAL A 261 -36.63 15.55 -15.63
CA VAL A 261 -35.53 14.73 -15.10
C VAL A 261 -34.38 14.69 -16.11
N ASN A 262 -33.15 14.59 -15.61
CA ASN A 262 -31.93 14.46 -16.40
C ASN A 262 -30.88 13.67 -15.59
N SER A 263 -29.89 13.11 -16.27
CA SER A 263 -28.97 12.15 -15.66
C SER A 263 -27.86 12.79 -14.84
N LEU A 264 -27.40 13.98 -15.21
CA LEU A 264 -26.15 14.59 -14.72
C LEU A 264 -24.89 13.71 -14.94
N ALA A 265 -24.93 12.79 -15.91
CA ALA A 265 -23.92 11.75 -16.07
C ALA A 265 -22.49 12.27 -16.23
N LEU A 266 -22.27 13.29 -17.06
CA LEU A 266 -20.93 13.87 -17.26
C LEU A 266 -20.39 14.52 -15.97
N LEU A 267 -21.27 15.14 -15.17
CA LEU A 267 -20.87 15.70 -13.87
C LEU A 267 -20.46 14.58 -12.90
N SER A 268 -21.25 13.51 -12.81
CA SER A 268 -20.89 12.36 -11.97
C SER A 268 -19.56 11.75 -12.40
N ALA A 269 -19.34 11.52 -13.71
CA ALA A 269 -18.09 10.99 -14.23
C ALA A 269 -16.88 11.87 -13.89
N ARG A 270 -16.99 13.20 -14.01
CA ARG A 270 -15.92 14.14 -13.64
C ARG A 270 -15.61 14.14 -12.15
N ARG A 271 -16.63 14.07 -11.27
CA ARG A 271 -16.43 13.95 -9.82
C ARG A 271 -15.79 12.62 -9.43
N THR A 272 -16.12 11.55 -10.16
CA THR A 272 -15.48 10.25 -9.96
C THR A 272 -14.02 10.26 -10.43
N ALA A 273 -13.69 11.01 -11.49
CA ALA A 273 -12.30 11.22 -11.92
C ALA A 273 -11.47 11.92 -10.83
N GLU A 274 -12.00 12.99 -10.24
CA GLU A 274 -11.37 13.70 -9.11
C GLU A 274 -11.13 12.76 -7.91
N ALA A 275 -12.10 11.89 -7.60
CA ALA A 275 -11.95 10.88 -6.56
C ALA A 275 -10.85 9.84 -6.88
N ALA A 276 -10.72 9.43 -8.14
CA ALA A 276 -9.68 8.48 -8.57
C ALA A 276 -8.28 9.08 -8.42
N ASP A 277 -8.09 10.36 -8.76
CA ASP A 277 -6.82 11.07 -8.57
C ASP A 277 -6.42 11.15 -7.08
N LEU A 278 -7.37 11.42 -6.18
CA LEU A 278 -7.10 11.41 -4.73
C LEU A 278 -6.68 10.02 -4.24
N VAL A 279 -7.36 8.95 -4.66
CA VAL A 279 -6.98 7.58 -4.30
C VAL A 279 -5.62 7.21 -4.87
N ALA A 280 -5.27 7.69 -6.06
CA ALA A 280 -3.94 7.54 -6.64
C ALA A 280 -2.84 8.26 -5.82
N LEU A 281 -3.09 9.49 -5.36
CA LEU A 281 -2.19 10.20 -4.44
C LEU A 281 -2.01 9.44 -3.12
N MET A 282 -3.11 8.99 -2.53
CA MET A 282 -3.08 8.19 -1.30
C MET A 282 -2.33 6.87 -1.48
N SER A 283 -2.46 6.22 -2.64
CA SER A 283 -1.74 5.00 -2.99
C SER A 283 -0.23 5.23 -3.11
N ALA A 284 0.18 6.37 -3.70
CA ALA A 284 1.58 6.75 -3.80
C ALA A 284 2.21 6.99 -2.41
N CYS A 285 1.51 7.71 -1.54
CA CYS A 285 1.92 7.88 -0.14
C CYS A 285 2.04 6.54 0.59
N HIS A 286 1.05 5.65 0.44
CA HIS A 286 1.05 4.33 1.07
C HIS A 286 2.24 3.49 0.62
N MET A 287 2.53 3.46 -0.68
CA MET A 287 3.68 2.73 -1.23
C MET A 287 5.00 3.22 -0.63
N TYR A 288 5.18 4.54 -0.54
CA TYR A 288 6.36 5.16 0.06
C TYR A 288 6.50 4.81 1.55
N VAL A 289 5.42 4.98 2.32
CA VAL A 289 5.37 4.69 3.77
C VAL A 289 5.64 3.21 4.03
N SER A 290 5.01 2.32 3.28
CA SER A 290 5.15 0.88 3.50
C SER A 290 6.52 0.37 3.10
N CYS A 291 7.14 0.90 2.03
CA CYS A 291 8.52 0.55 1.67
C CYS A 291 9.53 1.01 2.74
N GLN A 292 9.34 2.21 3.31
CA GLN A 292 10.13 2.67 4.46
C GLN A 292 9.96 1.70 5.65
N ALA A 293 8.73 1.30 5.95
CA ALA A 293 8.43 0.46 7.11
C ALA A 293 8.98 -0.98 7.00
N VAL A 294 8.91 -1.62 5.83
CA VAL A 294 9.47 -2.98 5.65
C VAL A 294 10.99 -3.00 5.79
N GLU A 295 11.69 -1.93 5.40
CA GLU A 295 13.13 -1.81 5.57
C GLU A 295 13.52 -1.65 7.04
N LEU A 296 12.80 -0.80 7.79
CA LEU A 296 12.98 -0.68 9.25
C LEU A 296 12.69 -2.01 9.95
N ARG A 297 11.63 -2.71 9.55
CA ARG A 297 11.29 -4.03 10.08
C ARG A 297 12.41 -5.03 9.83
N ALA A 298 12.96 -5.05 8.63
CA ALA A 298 14.06 -5.93 8.24
C ALA A 298 15.34 -5.63 9.06
N GLN A 299 15.64 -4.36 9.33
CA GLN A 299 16.75 -3.97 10.21
C GLN A 299 16.55 -4.46 11.65
N HIS A 300 15.35 -4.31 12.22
CA HIS A 300 15.06 -4.84 13.55
C HIS A 300 15.20 -6.36 13.62
N ARG A 301 14.75 -7.09 12.60
CA ARG A 301 14.92 -8.55 12.54
C ARG A 301 16.38 -8.96 12.47
N ARG A 302 17.19 -8.24 11.68
CA ARG A 302 18.65 -8.46 11.61
C ARG A 302 19.29 -8.28 12.98
N PHE A 303 18.93 -7.21 13.70
CA PHE A 303 19.43 -6.98 15.05
C PHE A 303 19.01 -8.10 16.01
N MET A 304 17.73 -8.51 16.02
CA MET A 304 17.26 -9.60 16.87
C MET A 304 17.96 -10.93 16.57
N HIS A 305 18.21 -11.27 15.29
CA HIS A 305 18.97 -12.46 14.92
C HIS A 305 20.44 -12.39 15.40
N LEU A 306 21.09 -11.23 15.26
CA LEU A 306 22.45 -11.02 15.77
C LEU A 306 22.53 -11.25 17.29
N LEU A 307 21.52 -10.83 18.04
CA LEU A 307 21.45 -11.07 19.48
C LEU A 307 21.24 -12.56 19.79
N ARG A 308 20.22 -13.18 19.16
CA ARG A 308 19.79 -14.54 19.45
C ARG A 308 20.84 -15.59 19.11
N ASP A 309 21.40 -15.49 17.91
CA ASP A 309 22.21 -16.56 17.32
C ASP A 309 23.71 -16.25 17.43
N GLY A 310 24.07 -15.00 17.79
CA GLY A 310 25.44 -14.53 17.92
C GLY A 310 25.80 -14.12 19.34
N LEU A 311 25.40 -12.92 19.76
CA LEU A 311 25.98 -12.26 20.95
C LEU A 311 25.59 -12.90 22.27
N LEU A 312 24.35 -13.38 22.41
CA LEU A 312 23.89 -14.01 23.66
C LEU A 312 24.51 -15.40 23.90
N PRO A 313 24.53 -16.33 22.91
CA PRO A 313 25.08 -17.67 23.13
C PRO A 313 26.61 -17.74 23.07
N ASP A 314 27.31 -16.68 22.65
CA ASP A 314 28.78 -16.65 22.55
C ASP A 314 29.45 -16.69 23.95
N PRO A 315 30.22 -17.76 24.28
CA PRO A 315 30.89 -17.89 25.57
C PRO A 315 32.22 -17.12 25.65
N THR A 316 32.69 -16.54 24.55
CA THR A 316 33.99 -15.85 24.48
C THR A 316 33.93 -14.43 25.06
N CYS A 317 35.07 -13.73 25.06
CA CYS A 317 35.14 -12.32 25.45
C CYS A 317 34.41 -11.36 24.48
N HIS A 318 33.84 -11.87 23.38
CA HIS A 318 32.99 -11.09 22.47
C HIS A 318 31.50 -11.21 22.78
N GLY A 319 31.10 -12.22 23.57
CA GLY A 319 29.71 -12.44 23.96
C GLY A 319 29.19 -11.44 24.98
N ALA A 320 27.89 -11.17 24.91
CA ALA A 320 27.17 -10.23 25.78
C ALA A 320 27.09 -10.71 27.23
N LEU A 321 27.14 -12.02 27.48
CA LEU A 321 27.04 -12.61 28.82
C LEU A 321 28.39 -12.84 29.51
N HIS A 322 29.50 -12.55 28.83
CA HIS A 322 30.83 -12.71 29.41
C HIS A 322 31.05 -11.75 30.60
N GLY A 323 31.84 -12.16 31.59
CA GLY A 323 32.05 -11.38 32.82
C GLY A 323 31.05 -11.68 33.95
N LEU A 324 30.01 -12.49 33.70
CA LEU A 324 29.11 -13.01 34.73
C LEU A 324 29.68 -14.19 35.54
N GLY A 325 30.87 -14.69 35.20
CA GLY A 325 31.49 -15.82 35.89
C GLY A 325 30.93 -17.19 35.54
N LEU A 326 30.13 -17.30 34.47
CA LEU A 326 29.57 -18.58 34.02
C LEU A 326 30.69 -19.49 33.48
N ALA A 327 30.93 -20.62 34.16
CA ALA A 327 32.03 -21.53 33.84
C ALA A 327 31.72 -22.49 32.67
N ALA A 328 30.44 -22.82 32.46
CA ALA A 328 30.01 -23.76 31.43
C ALA A 328 29.29 -23.05 30.27
N ALA A 329 29.64 -23.39 29.03
CA ALA A 329 28.95 -22.88 27.85
C ALA A 329 27.44 -23.19 27.86
N ALA A 330 27.05 -24.32 28.46
CA ALA A 330 25.64 -24.68 28.64
C ALA A 330 24.86 -23.66 29.49
N ASP A 331 25.49 -23.05 30.49
CA ASP A 331 24.84 -22.04 31.33
C ASP A 331 24.65 -20.73 30.59
N VAL A 332 25.60 -20.37 29.71
CA VAL A 332 25.49 -19.23 28.80
C VAL A 332 24.29 -19.43 27.88
N THR A 333 24.14 -20.60 27.25
CA THR A 333 23.00 -20.91 26.38
C THR A 333 21.67 -20.89 27.16
N ARG A 334 21.60 -21.50 28.35
CA ARG A 334 20.39 -21.48 29.17
C ARG A 334 19.99 -20.07 29.58
N LEU A 335 20.96 -19.23 29.97
CA LEU A 335 20.69 -17.83 30.29
C LEU A 335 20.26 -17.06 29.03
N ALA A 336 20.90 -17.28 27.88
CA ALA A 336 20.51 -16.67 26.61
C ALA A 336 19.03 -16.96 26.26
N ASP A 337 18.57 -18.20 26.42
CA ASP A 337 17.18 -18.59 26.18
C ASP A 337 16.19 -17.89 27.13
N VAL A 338 16.60 -17.64 28.38
CA VAL A 338 15.80 -16.88 29.36
C VAL A 338 15.76 -15.39 29.01
N LEU A 339 16.88 -14.81 28.58
CA LEU A 339 17.01 -13.37 28.35
C LEU A 339 16.44 -12.91 27.02
N PHE A 340 16.54 -13.72 25.96
CA PHE A 340 16.14 -13.29 24.62
C PHE A 340 14.68 -12.80 24.55
N PRO A 341 13.67 -13.50 25.11
CA PRO A 341 12.29 -13.00 25.11
C PRO A 341 12.09 -11.71 25.93
N VAL A 342 12.91 -11.48 26.96
CA VAL A 342 12.88 -10.25 27.76
C VAL A 342 13.44 -9.07 26.94
N LEU A 343 14.57 -9.30 26.28
CA LEU A 343 15.25 -8.34 25.41
C LEU A 343 14.38 -7.94 24.22
N GLU A 344 13.82 -8.93 23.52
CA GLU A 344 12.91 -8.70 22.39
C GLU A 344 11.71 -7.85 22.80
N ARG A 345 11.10 -8.16 23.97
CA ARG A 345 9.96 -7.41 24.50
C ARG A 345 10.34 -5.98 24.85
N ALA A 346 11.46 -5.77 25.55
CA ALA A 346 11.93 -4.43 25.91
C ALA A 346 12.19 -3.59 24.67
N TRP A 347 12.84 -4.17 23.65
CA TRP A 347 13.17 -3.49 22.40
C TRP A 347 11.94 -2.99 21.64
N TYR A 348 10.93 -3.84 21.44
CA TYR A 348 9.75 -3.47 20.65
C TYR A 348 8.74 -2.60 21.42
N ARG A 349 8.79 -2.60 22.76
CA ARG A 349 7.94 -1.73 23.58
C ARG A 349 8.40 -0.28 23.58
N GLU A 350 9.71 -0.04 23.53
CA GLU A 350 10.30 1.30 23.59
C GLU A 350 10.49 1.91 22.18
N ASN A 351 9.44 1.91 21.37
CA ASN A 351 9.52 2.34 19.97
C ASN A 351 9.20 3.81 19.70
N GLY A 352 8.95 4.59 20.75
CA GLY A 352 8.76 6.04 20.66
C GLY A 352 10.06 6.84 20.47
N SER A 353 11.22 6.19 20.56
CA SER A 353 12.54 6.82 20.58
C SER A 353 13.56 6.08 19.71
N THR A 354 14.77 6.64 19.60
CA THR A 354 15.87 6.04 18.82
C THR A 354 16.37 4.74 19.43
N TRP A 355 17.08 3.94 18.62
CA TRP A 355 17.69 2.69 19.06
C TRP A 355 18.60 2.86 20.28
N LYS A 356 19.23 4.04 20.47
CA LYS A 356 20.10 4.34 21.62
C LYS A 356 19.33 4.28 22.94
N HIS A 357 18.09 4.78 22.95
CA HIS A 357 17.23 4.70 24.13
C HIS A 357 16.73 3.27 24.35
N ARG A 358 16.41 2.55 23.27
CA ARG A 358 16.00 1.14 23.35
C ARG A 358 17.07 0.26 24.01
N VAL A 359 18.35 0.46 23.65
CA VAL A 359 19.48 -0.30 24.25
C VAL A 359 19.53 -0.10 25.77
N ARG A 360 19.40 1.13 26.27
CA ARG A 360 19.42 1.39 27.72
C ARG A 360 18.30 0.64 28.45
N HIS A 361 17.09 0.67 27.90
CA HIS A 361 15.96 -0.06 28.47
C HIS A 361 16.10 -1.57 28.39
N MET A 362 16.77 -2.11 27.35
CA MET A 362 17.14 -3.53 27.30
C MET A 362 18.08 -3.90 28.44
N THR A 363 19.13 -3.10 28.67
CA THR A 363 20.11 -3.31 29.76
C THR A 363 19.43 -3.31 31.14
N GLU A 364 18.51 -2.37 31.36
CA GLU A 364 17.70 -2.33 32.59
C GLU A 364 16.83 -3.59 32.74
N ALA A 365 16.15 -4.02 31.67
CA ALA A 365 15.20 -5.13 31.68
C ALA A 365 15.83 -6.49 32.00
N VAL A 366 17.10 -6.72 31.65
CA VAL A 366 17.79 -8.00 31.89
C VAL A 366 18.40 -8.14 33.28
N THR A 367 18.51 -7.05 34.04
CA THR A 367 19.19 -7.05 35.34
C THR A 367 18.56 -8.04 36.32
N THR A 368 17.23 -8.00 36.50
CA THR A 368 16.51 -8.89 37.43
C THR A 368 16.52 -10.36 36.97
N PRO A 369 16.24 -10.69 35.69
CA PRO A 369 16.38 -12.06 35.20
C PRO A 369 17.78 -12.65 35.38
N VAL A 370 18.85 -11.88 35.12
CA VAL A 370 20.23 -12.34 35.32
C VAL A 370 20.51 -12.64 36.78
N ALA A 371 20.19 -11.71 37.68
CA ALA A 371 20.39 -11.93 39.13
C ALA A 371 19.63 -13.16 39.63
N SER A 372 18.41 -13.36 39.15
CA SER A 372 17.58 -14.52 39.50
C SER A 372 18.17 -15.84 39.00
N PHE A 373 18.69 -15.86 37.77
CA PHE A 373 19.35 -17.04 37.19
C PHE A 373 20.62 -17.41 37.95
N LEU A 374 21.50 -16.44 38.22
CA LEU A 374 22.75 -16.67 38.96
C LEU A 374 22.47 -17.22 40.36
N ALA A 375 21.46 -16.68 41.05
CA ALA A 375 21.04 -17.17 42.35
C ALA A 375 20.50 -18.62 42.29
N ALA A 376 19.70 -18.95 41.28
CA ALA A 376 19.13 -20.29 41.11
C ALA A 376 20.20 -21.35 40.80
N GLU A 377 21.18 -21.01 39.95
CA GLU A 377 22.27 -21.87 39.54
C GLU A 377 23.48 -21.84 40.51
N LYS A 378 23.37 -21.07 41.60
CA LYS A 378 24.40 -20.92 42.65
C LYS A 378 25.75 -20.42 42.13
N HIS A 379 25.72 -19.54 41.12
CA HIS A 379 26.91 -18.84 40.64
C HIS A 379 27.21 -17.64 41.53
N GLU A 380 28.44 -17.54 42.04
CA GLU A 380 28.89 -16.38 42.82
C GLU A 380 29.19 -15.20 41.89
N CYS A 381 28.44 -14.11 42.05
CA CYS A 381 28.66 -12.86 41.32
C CYS A 381 28.51 -11.68 42.28
N SER A 382 29.59 -10.93 42.49
CA SER A 382 29.57 -9.76 43.36
C SER A 382 28.76 -8.62 42.73
N VAL A 383 28.28 -7.68 43.55
CA VAL A 383 27.59 -6.48 43.08
C VAL A 383 28.48 -5.67 42.13
N SER A 384 29.80 -5.62 42.37
CA SER A 384 30.74 -4.92 41.49
C SER A 384 30.95 -5.64 40.16
N GLN A 385 30.97 -6.97 40.15
CA GLN A 385 31.02 -7.77 38.92
C GLN A 385 29.75 -7.56 38.10
N LEU A 386 28.57 -7.61 38.72
CA LEU A 386 27.29 -7.38 38.04
C LEU A 386 27.22 -5.97 37.43
N ALA A 387 27.64 -4.94 38.17
CA ALA A 387 27.70 -3.57 37.66
C ALA A 387 28.74 -3.37 36.53
N SER A 388 29.85 -4.10 36.58
CA SER A 388 30.82 -4.11 35.48
C SER A 388 30.26 -4.81 34.24
N TRP A 389 29.57 -5.94 34.43
CA TRP A 389 28.91 -6.65 33.34
C TRP A 389 27.82 -5.81 32.69
N GLN A 390 26.97 -5.13 33.47
CA GLN A 390 25.90 -4.27 32.92
C GLN A 390 26.45 -3.19 31.98
N ARG A 391 27.55 -2.51 32.36
CA ARG A 391 28.21 -1.53 31.49
C ARG A 391 28.70 -2.16 30.19
N ARG A 392 29.37 -3.31 30.29
CA ARG A 392 29.85 -4.04 29.11
C ARG A 392 28.70 -4.56 28.25
N PHE A 393 27.59 -5.00 28.84
CA PHE A 393 26.39 -5.41 28.13
C PHE A 393 25.82 -4.24 27.32
N ASP A 394 25.70 -3.07 27.92
CA ASP A 394 25.26 -1.84 27.25
C ASP A 394 26.16 -1.50 26.05
N ASP A 395 27.49 -1.53 26.24
CA ASP A 395 28.48 -1.27 25.19
C ASP A 395 28.33 -2.27 24.02
N VAL A 396 28.25 -3.58 24.32
CA VAL A 396 28.09 -4.64 23.30
C VAL A 396 26.78 -4.48 22.54
N MET A 397 25.67 -4.17 23.22
CA MET A 397 24.37 -3.93 22.58
C MET A 397 24.41 -2.66 21.71
N ALA A 398 25.06 -1.59 22.19
CA ALA A 398 25.18 -0.34 21.45
C ALA A 398 26.04 -0.51 20.18
N GLU A 399 27.17 -1.21 20.26
CA GLU A 399 28.00 -1.53 19.09
C GLU A 399 27.26 -2.39 18.06
N ALA A 400 26.48 -3.36 18.52
CA ALA A 400 25.67 -4.21 17.67
C ALA A 400 24.54 -3.41 16.98
N ALA A 401 23.82 -2.58 17.73
CA ALA A 401 22.77 -1.73 17.21
C ALA A 401 23.32 -0.69 16.21
N ALA A 402 24.49 -0.09 16.48
CA ALA A 402 25.14 0.87 15.57
C ALA A 402 25.51 0.26 14.20
N LYS A 403 25.68 -1.07 14.11
CA LYS A 403 25.89 -1.78 12.84
C LYS A 403 24.60 -2.05 12.07
N CYS A 404 23.46 -2.00 12.74
CA CYS A 404 22.15 -2.33 12.18
C CYS A 404 21.29 -1.12 11.85
N PHE A 405 21.45 -0.01 12.59
CA PHE A 405 20.61 1.18 12.49
C PHE A 405 21.44 2.42 12.18
N HIS A 406 20.81 3.44 11.58
CA HIS A 406 21.46 4.71 11.27
C HIS A 406 22.19 5.31 12.50
N PRO A 407 23.42 5.84 12.35
CA PRO A 407 24.16 6.13 11.11
C PRO A 407 24.88 4.95 10.45
N GLY A 408 24.69 3.72 10.94
CA GLY A 408 25.13 2.52 10.23
C GLY A 408 24.50 2.40 8.84
N PRO A 409 25.11 1.61 7.94
CA PRO A 409 24.61 1.45 6.58
C PRO A 409 23.23 0.78 6.58
N PRO A 410 22.29 1.24 5.73
CA PRO A 410 21.00 0.59 5.59
C PRO A 410 21.18 -0.83 5.05
N MET A 411 20.21 -1.69 5.35
CA MET A 411 20.17 -3.04 4.77
C MET A 411 20.09 -2.95 3.23
N PRO A 412 20.89 -3.73 2.49
CA PRO A 412 20.82 -3.76 1.03
C PRO A 412 19.40 -4.15 0.55
N PRO A 413 18.88 -3.53 -0.53
CA PRO A 413 17.53 -3.82 -1.03
C PRO A 413 17.29 -5.30 -1.34
N ALA A 414 18.31 -6.03 -1.81
CA ALA A 414 18.21 -7.46 -2.06
C ALA A 414 17.92 -8.29 -0.79
N GLU A 415 18.50 -7.90 0.36
CA GLU A 415 18.26 -8.58 1.65
C GLU A 415 16.86 -8.29 2.21
N VAL A 416 16.33 -7.09 1.95
CA VAL A 416 14.95 -6.73 2.28
C VAL A 416 13.99 -7.51 1.38
N ALA A 417 14.24 -7.50 0.07
CA ALA A 417 13.44 -8.20 -0.93
C ALA A 417 13.34 -9.71 -0.65
N ALA A 418 14.41 -10.34 -0.14
CA ALA A 418 14.42 -11.75 0.24
C ALA A 418 13.41 -12.13 1.34
N GLN A 419 12.90 -11.15 2.07
CA GLN A 419 11.93 -11.32 3.15
C GLN A 419 10.49 -11.03 2.72
N LEU A 420 10.27 -10.43 1.55
CA LEU A 420 8.96 -10.03 1.06
C LEU A 420 8.23 -11.15 0.32
N GLY A 421 6.91 -11.02 0.23
CA GLY A 421 6.04 -11.86 -0.59
C GLY A 421 6.27 -11.65 -2.08
N SER A 422 5.86 -12.64 -2.89
CA SER A 422 6.10 -12.66 -4.34
C SER A 422 5.47 -11.49 -5.11
N GLY A 423 4.36 -10.94 -4.61
CA GLY A 423 3.73 -9.74 -5.17
C GLY A 423 4.35 -8.46 -4.64
N THR A 424 4.46 -8.35 -3.32
CA THR A 424 4.91 -7.13 -2.63
C THR A 424 6.37 -6.79 -2.93
N VAL A 425 7.22 -7.79 -3.18
CA VAL A 425 8.61 -7.58 -3.61
C VAL A 425 8.72 -6.84 -4.94
N ARG A 426 7.76 -7.02 -5.86
CA ARG A 426 7.77 -6.31 -7.14
C ARG A 426 7.48 -4.83 -6.94
N LEU A 427 6.55 -4.50 -6.06
CA LEU A 427 6.24 -3.12 -5.69
C LEU A 427 7.43 -2.44 -4.99
N TYR A 428 8.10 -3.18 -4.09
CA TYR A 428 9.32 -2.72 -3.42
C TYR A 428 10.47 -2.48 -4.42
N ALA A 429 10.72 -3.45 -5.32
CA ALA A 429 11.75 -3.34 -6.36
C ALA A 429 11.44 -2.19 -7.34
N TRP A 430 10.17 -1.98 -7.67
CA TRP A 430 9.75 -0.84 -8.48
C TRP A 430 10.17 0.48 -7.82
N LEU A 431 9.85 0.66 -6.54
CA LEU A 431 10.15 1.89 -5.83
C LEU A 431 11.67 2.09 -5.62
N ARG A 432 12.39 1.06 -5.15
CA ARG A 432 13.82 1.16 -4.80
C ARG A 432 14.76 1.10 -6.00
N SER A 433 14.45 0.28 -6.99
CA SER A 433 15.35 0.04 -8.12
C SER A 433 14.90 0.74 -9.40
N ARG A 434 13.62 0.62 -9.79
CA ARG A 434 13.13 1.23 -11.04
C ARG A 434 12.98 2.75 -10.93
N LEU A 435 12.50 3.26 -9.80
CA LEU A 435 12.34 4.69 -9.53
C LEU A 435 13.52 5.30 -8.75
N GLY A 436 14.38 4.47 -8.16
CA GLY A 436 15.55 4.93 -7.41
C GLY A 436 15.23 5.71 -6.13
N VAL A 437 14.05 5.51 -5.54
CA VAL A 437 13.64 6.22 -4.32
C VAL A 437 14.39 5.61 -3.13
N PRO A 438 15.22 6.36 -2.39
CA PRO A 438 16.01 5.80 -1.29
C PRO A 438 15.20 5.60 0.00
N LEU A 439 15.74 4.83 0.94
CA LEU A 439 15.31 4.87 2.35
C LEU A 439 15.52 6.29 2.87
N HIS A 440 14.56 6.86 3.60
CA HIS A 440 14.72 8.19 4.17
C HIS A 440 15.39 8.12 5.56
N CYS A 441 16.54 8.78 5.71
CA CYS A 441 17.35 8.78 6.94
C CYS A 441 17.34 10.14 7.67
N GLY A 442 16.32 10.96 7.46
CA GLY A 442 16.20 12.28 8.10
C GLY A 442 16.99 13.36 7.36
N LEU A 443 17.68 14.22 8.11
CA LEU A 443 18.33 15.45 7.61
C LEU A 443 19.39 15.19 6.54
N ASP A 444 20.04 14.02 6.55
CA ASP A 444 21.05 13.63 5.56
C ASP A 444 20.50 13.67 4.13
N HIS A 445 19.18 13.51 3.96
CA HIS A 445 18.51 13.52 2.66
C HIS A 445 17.75 14.83 2.40
N ASP A 446 17.85 15.83 3.29
CA ASP A 446 17.22 17.13 3.09
C ASP A 446 18.11 18.04 2.19
N PRO A 447 17.64 18.41 0.99
CA PRO A 447 18.45 19.15 0.02
C PRO A 447 18.78 20.57 0.51
N LEU A 448 17.89 21.21 1.29
CA LEU A 448 18.10 22.58 1.74
C LEU A 448 19.05 22.63 2.95
N TYR A 449 18.91 21.68 3.87
CA TYR A 449 19.82 21.48 4.98
C TYR A 449 21.24 21.22 4.48
N ASN A 450 21.39 20.29 3.53
CA ASN A 450 22.68 19.95 2.94
C ASN A 450 23.30 21.15 2.23
N ALA A 451 22.53 21.85 1.37
CA ALA A 451 22.99 23.05 0.68
C ALA A 451 23.51 24.13 1.65
N ARG A 452 22.79 24.39 2.75
CA ARG A 452 23.18 25.39 3.77
C ARG A 452 24.46 25.02 4.53
N ARG A 453 24.81 23.74 4.58
CA ARG A 453 26.02 23.22 5.26
C ARG A 453 27.16 22.86 4.30
N GLY A 454 26.99 23.09 3.00
CA GLY A 454 27.97 22.69 1.99
C GLY A 454 28.13 21.17 1.85
N LEU A 455 27.08 20.40 2.19
CA LEU A 455 27.03 18.95 2.01
C LEU A 455 26.46 18.61 0.63
N PRO A 456 26.72 17.40 0.09
CA PRO A 456 26.19 16.99 -1.21
C PRO A 456 24.65 17.05 -1.28
N THR A 457 24.13 17.58 -2.38
CA THR A 457 22.68 17.67 -2.67
C THR A 457 22.26 16.85 -3.88
N ASP A 458 23.21 16.28 -4.62
CA ASP A 458 22.94 15.50 -5.82
C ASP A 458 22.11 14.27 -5.46
N GLY A 459 20.95 14.14 -6.10
CA GLY A 459 19.99 13.06 -5.82
C GLY A 459 19.16 13.25 -4.55
N CYS A 460 19.41 14.26 -3.72
CA CYS A 460 18.55 14.57 -2.57
C CYS A 460 17.25 15.21 -3.05
N LYS A 461 16.11 14.66 -2.59
CA LYS A 461 14.79 15.24 -2.82
C LYS A 461 13.98 15.19 -1.53
N THR A 462 13.04 16.12 -1.41
CA THR A 462 12.06 16.09 -0.32
C THR A 462 11.18 14.84 -0.42
N ILE A 463 10.59 14.43 0.70
CA ILE A 463 9.61 13.32 0.74
C ILE A 463 8.47 13.57 -0.27
N GLY A 464 7.95 14.80 -0.33
CA GLY A 464 6.90 15.17 -1.27
C GLY A 464 7.32 14.96 -2.73
N SER A 465 8.54 15.36 -3.09
CA SER A 465 9.08 15.15 -4.44
C SER A 465 9.21 13.66 -4.79
N TRP A 466 9.63 12.81 -3.85
CA TRP A 466 9.68 11.37 -4.09
C TRP A 466 8.29 10.75 -4.25
N ILE A 467 7.32 11.19 -3.44
CA ILE A 467 5.93 10.77 -3.58
C ILE A 467 5.36 11.21 -4.94
N SER A 468 5.71 12.40 -5.44
CA SER A 468 5.32 12.85 -6.78
C SER A 468 5.87 11.94 -7.88
N VAL A 469 7.14 11.50 -7.79
CA VAL A 469 7.72 10.54 -8.74
C VAL A 469 6.96 9.21 -8.73
N VAL A 470 6.59 8.73 -7.54
CA VAL A 470 5.76 7.52 -7.39
C VAL A 470 4.37 7.72 -8.02
N TYR A 471 3.73 8.85 -7.76
CA TYR A 471 2.43 9.20 -8.31
C TYR A 471 2.44 9.29 -9.84
N GLU A 472 3.44 9.96 -10.42
CA GLU A 472 3.61 10.05 -11.88
C GLU A 472 3.81 8.67 -12.50
N SER A 473 4.61 7.81 -11.87
CA SER A 473 4.81 6.42 -12.32
C SER A 473 3.52 5.59 -12.26
N LEU A 474 2.69 5.80 -11.24
CA LEU A 474 1.37 5.17 -11.12
C LEU A 474 0.44 5.64 -12.26
N ARG A 475 0.37 6.95 -12.52
CA ARG A 475 -0.50 7.52 -13.56
C ARG A 475 -0.02 7.19 -14.98
N GLY A 476 1.28 6.93 -15.16
CA GLY A 476 1.86 6.49 -16.44
C GLY A 476 1.50 5.08 -16.88
N GLY A 477 0.83 4.28 -16.04
CA GLY A 477 0.33 2.94 -16.41
C GLY A 477 1.33 1.79 -16.20
N ALA A 478 2.61 2.01 -16.48
CA ALA A 478 3.67 0.99 -16.44
C ALA A 478 3.74 0.19 -15.13
N LEU A 479 3.56 0.86 -13.98
CA LEU A 479 3.53 0.19 -12.66
C LEU A 479 2.42 -0.86 -12.60
N MET A 480 1.23 -0.52 -13.09
CA MET A 480 0.08 -1.40 -13.00
C MET A 480 0.12 -2.51 -14.05
N ASP A 481 0.76 -2.30 -15.19
CA ASP A 481 1.03 -3.37 -16.16
C ASP A 481 1.96 -4.42 -15.55
N MET A 482 3.01 -3.97 -14.83
CA MET A 482 3.87 -4.86 -14.04
C MET A 482 3.10 -5.66 -12.97
N VAL A 483 2.14 -5.03 -12.30
CA VAL A 483 1.32 -5.71 -11.28
C VAL A 483 0.46 -6.80 -11.92
N LEU A 484 -0.17 -6.52 -13.06
CA LEU A 484 -1.02 -7.46 -13.80
C LEU A 484 -0.21 -8.66 -14.32
N ASP A 485 0.93 -8.41 -14.96
CA ASP A 485 1.84 -9.48 -15.42
C ASP A 485 2.35 -10.35 -14.25
N GLY A 486 2.52 -9.74 -13.06
CA GLY A 486 2.83 -10.44 -11.83
C GLY A 486 1.75 -11.43 -11.37
N LEU A 487 0.47 -11.14 -11.65
CA LEU A 487 -0.66 -12.02 -11.38
C LEU A 487 -0.88 -13.08 -12.44
N GLU A 488 -0.33 -12.95 -13.63
CA GLU A 488 -0.39 -14.02 -14.63
C GLU A 488 0.76 -15.01 -14.46
N THR A 489 1.92 -14.53 -14.02
CA THR A 489 3.12 -15.35 -13.84
C THR A 489 3.04 -16.26 -12.60
N THR A 490 3.25 -17.57 -12.80
CA THR A 490 3.16 -18.65 -11.79
C THR A 490 4.32 -18.68 -10.78
N ARG A 491 5.09 -17.60 -10.60
CA ARG A 491 6.17 -17.61 -9.59
C ARG A 491 5.55 -17.71 -8.19
N GLU A 492 5.71 -18.89 -7.59
CA GLU A 492 5.20 -19.19 -6.25
C GLU A 492 5.93 -18.40 -5.14
N GLN A 493 7.13 -17.88 -5.42
CA GLN A 493 7.97 -17.19 -4.44
C GLN A 493 8.69 -15.97 -5.04
N GLY A 494 8.93 -14.96 -4.19
CA GLY A 494 9.82 -13.82 -4.48
C GLY A 494 11.31 -14.22 -4.52
N PRO A 495 12.20 -13.31 -4.95
CA PRO A 495 13.64 -13.55 -4.98
C PRO A 495 14.17 -13.87 -3.57
N ARG A 496 15.12 -14.79 -3.47
CA ARG A 496 15.78 -15.24 -2.23
C ARG A 496 17.26 -14.92 -2.18
N THR A 497 17.86 -14.63 -3.34
CA THR A 497 19.28 -14.29 -3.49
C THR A 497 19.44 -12.93 -4.17
N GLY A 498 20.64 -12.34 -4.08
CA GLY A 498 20.98 -11.11 -4.79
C GLY A 498 20.79 -11.24 -6.30
N ASP A 499 21.27 -12.33 -6.89
CA ASP A 499 21.16 -12.59 -8.34
C ASP A 499 19.70 -12.69 -8.82
N GLU A 500 18.83 -13.28 -8.01
CA GLU A 500 17.39 -13.36 -8.29
C GLU A 500 16.73 -11.98 -8.21
N PHE A 501 17.12 -11.16 -7.24
CA PHE A 501 16.65 -9.78 -7.11
C PHE A 501 17.12 -8.91 -8.29
N GLU A 502 18.37 -9.01 -8.70
CA GLU A 502 18.87 -8.29 -9.88
C GLU A 502 18.16 -8.73 -11.17
N ARG A 503 17.84 -10.02 -11.30
CA ARG A 503 17.04 -10.51 -12.43
C ARG A 503 15.65 -9.90 -12.43
N LEU A 504 15.01 -9.81 -11.26
CA LEU A 504 13.74 -9.10 -11.13
C LEU A 504 13.89 -7.64 -11.55
N CYS A 505 14.90 -6.93 -11.09
CA CYS A 505 15.14 -5.53 -11.48
C CYS A 505 15.29 -5.36 -13.00
N ARG A 506 16.05 -6.24 -13.67
CA ARG A 506 16.16 -6.24 -15.14
C ARG A 506 14.85 -6.58 -15.85
N GLU A 507 14.02 -7.45 -15.26
CA GLU A 507 12.67 -7.72 -15.78
C GLU A 507 11.79 -6.47 -15.69
N LEU A 508 11.94 -5.64 -14.66
CA LEU A 508 11.18 -4.41 -14.46
C LEU A 508 11.59 -3.27 -15.41
N GLU A 509 12.78 -3.29 -15.99
CA GLU A 509 13.22 -2.29 -17.00
C GLU A 509 12.42 -2.36 -18.31
N LYS A 510 11.65 -3.43 -18.52
CA LYS A 510 10.79 -3.60 -19.71
C LYS A 510 9.54 -2.72 -19.68
N TYR A 511 9.20 -2.18 -18.52
CA TYR A 511 8.09 -1.25 -18.28
C TYR A 511 8.66 0.16 -18.01
#